data_AF-A0A2A9MJD9-F1
#
_entry.id   AF-A0A2A9MJD9-F1
#
_cell.length_a   1.000
_cell.length_b   1.000
_cell.length_c   1.000
_cell.angle_alpha   90.00
_cell.angle_beta   90.00
_cell.angle_gamma   90.00
#
_symmetry.space_group_name_H-M   'P 1'
#
loop_
_entity.id
_entity.type
_entity.pdbx_description
1 polymer ?
#
loop_
_entity_poly.entity_id
_entity_poly.type
_entity_poly.pdbx_seq_one_letter_code
_entity_poly.pdbx_strand_id
1 'polypeptide(L)'
;MDDETFAAVAIELVRREGSELRATWDHGVEHYVMQQVAEHQLRDNDPMPSLHTLKDWRLNSQKNFQRGVCSRLAKARQLEDKAQQIEETPVVEQGSMRNDDGSRSEHHEEAGERVRSRLGMH
;
A
#
# COMPACT_ATOMS: atom_id res chain seq x y z
N MET A 1 -17.88 -3.16 -12.56
CA MET A 1 -16.92 -3.14 -11.43
C MET A 1 -16.14 -1.88 -11.63
N ASP A 2 -16.46 -0.90 -10.81
CA ASP A 2 -16.10 0.49 -10.98
C ASP A 2 -14.92 0.81 -10.03
N ASP A 3 -14.09 1.79 -10.37
CA ASP A 3 -12.89 2.16 -9.59
C ASP A 3 -13.16 2.38 -8.09
N GLU A 4 -14.36 2.85 -7.75
CA GLU A 4 -14.82 3.04 -6.36
C GLU A 4 -14.90 1.73 -5.57
N THR A 5 -15.34 0.64 -6.22
CA THR A 5 -15.39 -0.70 -5.58
C THR A 5 -14.00 -1.27 -5.40
N PHE A 6 -13.09 -1.02 -6.36
CA PHE A 6 -11.70 -1.46 -6.26
C PHE A 6 -10.95 -0.75 -5.12
N ALA A 7 -11.12 0.57 -5.00
CA ALA A 7 -10.54 1.36 -3.92
C ALA A 7 -11.04 0.88 -2.55
N ALA A 8 -12.36 0.63 -2.41
CA ALA A 8 -12.94 0.12 -1.17
C ALA A 8 -12.35 -1.25 -0.76
N VAL A 9 -12.22 -2.19 -1.70
CA VAL A 9 -11.61 -3.50 -1.42
C VAL A 9 -10.13 -3.36 -1.05
N ALA A 10 -9.38 -2.49 -1.72
CA ALA A 10 -7.97 -2.27 -1.41
C ALA A 10 -7.76 -1.66 -0.01
N ILE A 11 -8.59 -0.69 0.40
CA ILE A 11 -8.57 -0.10 1.74
C ILE A 11 -8.82 -1.17 2.80
N GLU A 12 -9.85 -1.99 2.62
CA GLU A 12 -10.21 -3.04 3.59
C GLU A 12 -9.12 -4.09 3.73
N LEU A 13 -8.47 -4.50 2.63
CA LEU A 13 -7.33 -5.42 2.68
C LEU A 13 -6.16 -4.84 3.48
N VAL A 14 -5.80 -3.58 3.23
CA VAL A 14 -4.67 -2.91 3.90
C VAL A 14 -4.97 -2.71 5.39
N ARG A 15 -6.20 -2.28 5.74
CA ARG A 15 -6.64 -2.14 7.14
C ARG A 15 -6.64 -3.47 7.88
N ARG A 16 -7.10 -4.53 7.22
CA ARG A 16 -7.10 -5.89 7.79
C ARG A 16 -5.67 -6.32 8.09
N GLU A 17 -4.74 -6.17 7.16
CA GLU A 17 -3.34 -6.57 7.36
C GLU A 17 -2.70 -5.80 8.53
N GLY A 18 -2.94 -4.48 8.63
CA GLY A 18 -2.47 -3.67 9.76
C GLY A 18 -3.06 -4.13 11.09
N SER A 19 -4.36 -4.41 11.12
CA SER A 19 -5.08 -4.89 12.30
C SER A 19 -4.59 -6.26 12.77
N GLU A 20 -4.32 -7.19 11.84
CA GLU A 20 -3.77 -8.51 12.15
C GLU A 20 -2.37 -8.42 12.77
N LEU A 21 -1.54 -7.49 12.28
CA LEU A 21 -0.24 -7.19 12.88
C LEU A 21 -0.39 -6.63 14.29
N ARG A 22 -1.30 -5.69 14.54
CA ARG A 22 -1.53 -5.20 15.91
C ARG A 22 -2.05 -6.29 16.84
N ALA A 23 -3.03 -7.06 16.39
CA ALA A 23 -3.62 -8.14 17.17
C ALA A 23 -2.56 -9.14 17.65
N THR A 24 -1.56 -9.42 16.81
CA THR A 24 -0.49 -10.37 17.14
C THR A 24 0.64 -9.75 17.98
N TRP A 25 1.01 -8.49 17.74
CA TRP A 25 2.26 -7.92 18.26
C TRP A 25 2.08 -6.82 19.33
N ASP A 26 0.90 -6.22 19.47
CA ASP A 26 0.68 -5.04 20.32
C ASP A 26 0.29 -5.40 21.77
N HIS A 27 -0.21 -6.62 21.99
CA HIS A 27 -0.63 -7.12 23.31
C HIS A 27 0.54 -7.52 24.24
N GLY A 28 1.78 -7.34 23.77
CA GLY A 28 2.99 -7.62 24.52
C GLY A 28 3.48 -9.07 24.45
N VAL A 29 4.65 -9.29 25.05
CA VAL A 29 5.42 -10.54 24.89
C VAL A 29 4.70 -11.77 25.44
N GLU A 30 4.04 -11.66 26.59
CA GLU A 30 3.40 -12.82 27.22
C GLU A 30 2.20 -13.32 26.40
N HIS A 31 1.40 -12.41 25.83
CA HIS A 31 0.29 -12.78 24.96
C HIS A 31 0.79 -13.49 23.70
N TYR A 32 1.82 -12.92 23.04
CA TYR A 32 2.45 -13.54 21.89
C TYR A 32 3.00 -14.93 22.21
N VAL A 33 3.69 -15.08 23.34
CA VAL A 33 4.25 -16.37 23.78
C VAL A 33 3.15 -17.41 24.02
N MET A 34 2.04 -17.03 24.67
CA MET A 34 0.92 -17.95 24.88
C MET A 34 0.31 -18.39 23.56
N GLN A 35 0.11 -17.48 22.60
CA GLN A 35 -0.38 -17.81 21.27
C GLN A 35 0.54 -18.80 20.56
N GLN A 36 1.85 -18.53 20.55
CA GLN A 36 2.83 -19.43 19.92
C GLN A 36 2.86 -20.81 20.59
N VAL A 37 2.77 -20.88 21.92
CA VAL A 37 2.70 -22.15 22.64
C VAL A 37 1.44 -22.94 22.25
N ALA A 38 0.28 -22.28 22.17
CA ALA A 38 -0.95 -22.93 21.73
C ALA A 38 -0.86 -23.43 20.27
N GLU A 39 -0.22 -22.66 19.38
CA GLU A 39 0.02 -23.08 18.00
C GLU A 39 0.95 -24.31 17.92
N HIS A 40 1.99 -24.35 18.75
CA HIS A 40 2.85 -25.53 18.86
C HIS A 40 2.10 -26.76 19.35
N GLN A 41 1.27 -26.62 20.40
CA GLN A 41 0.43 -27.71 20.91
C GLN A 41 -0.51 -28.27 19.84
N LEU A 42 -1.14 -27.39 19.04
CA LEU A 42 -2.03 -27.79 17.96
C LEU A 42 -1.27 -28.47 16.81
N ARG A 43 -0.12 -27.93 16.42
CA ARG A 43 0.70 -28.46 15.31
C ARG A 43 1.30 -29.82 15.63
N ASP A 44 1.80 -30.00 16.85
CA ASP A 44 2.47 -31.24 17.27
C ASP A 44 1.46 -32.28 17.80
N ASN A 45 0.17 -31.94 17.85
CA ASN A 45 -0.91 -32.73 18.43
C ASN A 45 -0.59 -33.20 19.86
N ASP A 46 0.16 -32.37 20.59
CA ASP A 46 0.58 -32.60 21.96
C ASP A 46 -0.04 -31.49 22.83
N PRO A 47 -1.22 -31.74 23.42
CA PRO A 47 -1.87 -30.76 24.30
C PRO A 47 -1.14 -30.60 25.63
N MET A 48 -0.26 -31.54 26.01
CA MET A 48 0.42 -31.54 27.30
C MET A 48 1.93 -31.81 27.16
N PRO A 49 2.66 -30.87 26.53
CA PRO A 49 4.09 -30.98 26.33
C PRO A 49 4.87 -31.01 27.64
N SER A 50 6.07 -31.58 27.60
CA SER A 50 6.97 -31.61 28.75
C SER A 50 7.37 -30.21 29.23
N LEU A 51 7.72 -30.07 30.51
CA LEU A 51 8.20 -28.78 31.06
C LEU A 51 9.46 -28.26 30.34
N HIS A 52 10.31 -29.16 29.83
CA HIS A 52 11.49 -28.79 29.05
C HIS A 52 11.08 -28.18 27.71
N THR A 53 10.21 -28.88 26.98
CA THR A 53 9.63 -28.42 25.71
C THR A 53 8.95 -27.06 25.85
N LEU A 54 8.14 -26.88 26.89
CA LEU A 54 7.47 -25.60 27.17
C LEU A 54 8.46 -24.47 27.43
N LYS A 55 9.55 -24.73 28.16
CA LYS A 55 10.60 -23.73 28.39
C LYS A 55 11.26 -23.31 27.08
N ASP A 56 11.60 -24.28 26.22
CA ASP A 56 12.24 -24.01 24.93
C ASP A 56 11.33 -23.18 24.01
N TRP A 57 10.05 -23.57 23.88
CA TRP A 57 9.08 -22.82 23.08
C TRP A 57 8.92 -21.39 23.58
N ARG A 58 8.76 -21.19 24.89
CA ARG A 58 8.66 -19.85 25.48
C ARG A 58 9.89 -19.00 25.19
N LEU A 59 11.09 -19.55 25.39
CA LEU A 59 12.35 -18.85 25.15
C LEU A 59 12.51 -18.45 23.68
N ASN A 60 12.17 -19.35 22.76
CA ASN A 60 12.24 -19.09 21.33
C ASN A 60 11.22 -18.01 20.91
N SER A 61 9.98 -18.10 21.39
CA SER A 61 8.93 -17.12 21.10
C SER A 61 9.27 -15.74 21.66
N GLN A 62 9.82 -15.64 22.86
CA GLN A 62 10.30 -14.36 23.41
C GLN A 62 11.39 -13.73 22.55
N LYS A 63 12.37 -14.50 22.09
CA LYS A 63 13.43 -14.02 21.19
C LYS A 63 12.86 -13.54 19.85
N ASN A 64 11.91 -14.28 19.29
CA ASN A 64 11.23 -13.89 18.05
C ASN A 64 10.41 -12.61 18.22
N PHE A 65 9.71 -12.47 19.34
CA PHE A 65 8.97 -11.26 19.67
C PHE A 65 9.90 -10.04 19.71
N GLN A 66 10.97 -10.12 20.50
CA GLN A 66 11.93 -9.01 20.65
C GLN A 66 12.55 -8.58 19.33
N ARG A 67 12.88 -9.55 18.45
CA ARG A 67 13.45 -9.27 17.14
C ARG A 67 12.45 -8.66 16.16
N GLY A 68 11.16 -8.98 16.30
CA GLY A 68 10.12 -8.64 15.32
C GLY A 68 9.21 -7.48 15.71
N VAL A 69 8.99 -7.22 16.99
CA VAL A 69 7.91 -6.33 17.46
C VAL A 69 8.01 -4.92 16.87
N CYS A 70 9.19 -4.30 16.89
CA CYS A 70 9.37 -2.95 16.36
C CYS A 70 9.08 -2.87 14.86
N SER A 71 9.59 -3.80 14.06
CA SER A 71 9.39 -3.78 12.60
C SER A 71 7.96 -4.13 12.22
N ARG A 72 7.31 -5.03 12.96
CA ARG A 72 5.92 -5.45 12.72
C ARG A 72 4.93 -4.34 13.07
N LEU A 73 5.11 -3.66 14.20
CA LEU A 73 4.29 -2.51 14.56
C LEU A 73 4.55 -1.30 13.66
N ALA A 74 5.80 -1.08 13.22
CA ALA A 74 6.09 -0.07 12.21
C ALA A 74 5.38 -0.35 10.88
N LYS A 75 5.37 -1.63 10.44
CA LYS A 75 4.62 -2.04 9.25
C LYS A 75 3.10 -1.84 9.42
N ALA A 76 2.55 -2.17 10.59
CA ALA A 76 1.13 -1.94 10.88
C ALA A 76 0.77 -0.46 10.72
N ARG A 77 1.58 0.43 11.29
CA ARG A 77 1.41 1.88 11.14
C ARG A 77 1.51 2.33 9.68
N GLN A 78 2.48 1.83 8.92
CA GLN A 78 2.58 2.16 7.48
C GLN A 78 1.35 1.73 6.68
N LEU A 79 0.74 0.59 7.02
CA LEU A 79 -0.50 0.13 6.39
C LEU A 79 -1.67 1.05 6.77
N GLU A 80 -1.77 1.46 8.04
CA GLU A 80 -2.77 2.43 8.51
C GLU A 80 -2.64 3.77 7.77
N ASP A 81 -1.43 4.31 7.67
CA ASP A 81 -1.13 5.56 6.94
C ASP A 81 -1.48 5.41 5.45
N LYS A 82 -1.19 4.26 4.83
CA LYS A 82 -1.55 3.99 3.42
C LYS A 82 -3.06 3.92 3.22
N ALA A 83 -3.80 3.30 4.14
CA ALA A 83 -5.25 3.25 4.05
C ALA A 83 -5.86 4.66 4.11
N GLN A 84 -5.34 5.53 4.99
CA GLN A 84 -5.75 6.94 5.06
C GLN A 84 -5.44 7.68 3.77
N GLN A 85 -4.25 7.50 3.18
CA GLN A 85 -3.90 8.12 1.91
C GLN A 85 -4.85 7.74 0.77
N ILE A 86 -5.25 6.47 0.67
CA ILE A 86 -6.16 6.00 -0.38
C ILE A 86 -7.56 6.61 -0.20
N GLU A 87 -8.02 6.75 1.05
CA GLU A 87 -9.30 7.38 1.41
C GLU A 87 -9.30 8.90 1.12
N GLU A 88 -8.15 9.56 1.31
CA GLU A 88 -7.98 11.00 1.11
C GLU A 88 -7.69 11.40 -0.35
N THR A 89 -7.21 10.49 -1.20
CA THR A 89 -7.11 10.74 -2.65
C THR A 89 -8.50 10.72 -3.29
N PRO A 90 -9.07 11.87 -3.68
CA PRO A 90 -10.25 11.85 -4.52
C PRO A 90 -9.91 11.15 -5.84
N VAL A 91 -10.82 10.32 -6.34
CA VAL A 91 -10.85 9.81 -7.72
C VAL A 91 -11.08 10.99 -8.67
N VAL A 92 -10.13 11.91 -8.74
CA VAL A 92 -10.12 13.05 -9.64
C VAL A 92 -8.68 13.18 -10.09
N GLU A 93 -8.38 12.60 -11.27
CA GLU A 93 -7.61 13.24 -12.35
C GLU A 93 -7.12 12.19 -13.37
N GLN A 94 -8.05 11.60 -14.14
CA GLN A 94 -7.76 11.00 -15.45
C GLN A 94 -8.98 11.21 -16.38
N GLY A 95 -9.46 12.45 -16.49
CA GLY A 95 -10.65 12.75 -17.33
C GLY A 95 -10.64 14.13 -18.00
N SER A 96 -9.63 14.95 -17.79
CA SER A 96 -9.61 16.34 -18.30
C SER A 96 -8.41 16.59 -19.23
N MET A 97 -8.19 15.72 -20.21
CA MET A 97 -7.39 16.09 -21.38
C MET A 97 -7.90 15.34 -22.60
N ARG A 98 -8.35 16.13 -23.59
CA ARG A 98 -8.77 15.78 -24.97
C ARG A 98 -10.27 15.73 -25.18
N ASN A 99 -10.87 16.92 -25.23
CA ASN A 99 -11.96 17.24 -26.16
C ASN A 99 -11.84 18.74 -26.51
N ASP A 100 -10.82 19.10 -27.29
CA ASP A 100 -10.89 20.30 -28.15
C ASP A 100 -11.14 19.80 -29.57
N ASP A 101 -12.42 19.52 -29.81
CA ASP A 101 -13.01 19.24 -31.10
C ASP A 101 -13.08 20.53 -31.92
N GLY A 102 -12.56 20.44 -33.14
CA GLY A 102 -13.02 21.14 -34.33
C GLY A 102 -13.58 22.55 -34.20
N SER A 103 -12.75 23.54 -34.52
CA SER A 103 -13.23 24.67 -35.33
C SER A 103 -12.35 24.82 -36.56
N ARG A 104 -12.82 24.12 -37.58
CA ARG A 104 -12.58 24.32 -39.01
C ARG A 104 -12.87 25.78 -39.40
N SER A 105 -11.94 26.39 -40.13
CA SER A 105 -12.26 27.34 -41.21
C SER A 105 -11.15 27.32 -42.25
N GLU A 106 -11.46 26.70 -43.39
CA GLU A 106 -10.75 26.82 -44.66
C GLU A 106 -10.90 28.24 -45.22
N HIS A 107 -9.80 28.90 -45.58
CA HIS A 107 -9.73 29.92 -46.63
C HIS A 107 -8.35 29.77 -47.30
N HIS A 108 -8.27 29.03 -48.40
CA HIS A 108 -8.34 29.51 -49.79
C HIS A 108 -7.08 30.28 -50.24
N GLU A 109 -6.18 29.52 -50.86
CA GLU A 109 -5.35 29.80 -52.04
C GLU A 109 -5.34 31.25 -52.59
N GLU A 110 -4.15 31.87 -52.69
CA GLU A 110 -3.75 32.64 -53.87
C GLU A 110 -2.22 32.82 -53.95
N ALA A 111 -1.65 32.42 -55.08
CA ALA A 111 -0.25 32.58 -55.47
C ALA A 111 0.08 34.04 -55.82
N GLY A 112 1.32 34.48 -55.56
CA GLY A 112 1.71 35.86 -55.91
C GLY A 112 3.17 36.20 -55.62
N GLU A 113 4.05 35.69 -56.45
CA GLU A 113 5.44 36.12 -56.67
C GLU A 113 5.64 37.65 -56.62
N ARG A 114 6.67 38.14 -55.90
CA ARG A 114 7.59 39.21 -56.38
C ARG A 114 8.77 39.52 -55.44
N VAL A 115 9.91 38.97 -55.82
CA VAL A 115 11.27 39.55 -55.92
C VAL A 115 11.60 40.92 -55.29
N ARG A 116 12.76 40.89 -54.60
CA ARG A 116 13.92 41.83 -54.58
C ARG A 116 14.02 42.91 -53.49
N SER A 117 15.24 42.90 -52.91
CA SER A 117 16.08 44.02 -52.40
C SER A 117 16.07 44.19 -50.87
N ARG A 118 17.16 44.52 -50.14
CA ARG A 118 18.60 44.75 -50.42
C ARG A 118 19.25 45.23 -49.09
N LEU A 119 20.48 44.78 -48.81
CA LEU A 119 21.55 45.42 -47.99
C LEU A 119 21.49 45.53 -46.44
N GLY A 120 22.67 45.29 -45.84
CA GLY A 120 23.21 46.03 -44.68
C GLY A 120 23.62 45.18 -43.48
N MET A 121 24.73 44.41 -43.54
CA MET A 121 25.98 44.68 -42.79
C MET A 121 25.95 45.83 -41.77
N HIS A 122 26.10 45.49 -40.48
CA HIS A 122 27.10 46.06 -39.56
C HIS A 122 27.46 45.02 -38.49
#